data_AF-A0A345PVW1-F1
#
_entry.id   AF-A0A345PVW1-F1
#
_cell.length_a   1.000
_cell.length_b   1.000
_cell.length_c   1.000
_cell.angle_alpha   90.00
_cell.angle_beta   90.00
_cell.angle_gamma   90.00
#
_symmetry.space_group_name_H-M   'P 1'
#
loop_
_entity.id
_entity.type
_entity.pdbx_description
1 polymer ?
#
loop_
_entity_poly.entity_id
_entity_poly.type
_entity_poly.pdbx_seq_one_letter_code
_entity_poly.pdbx_strand_id
1 'polypeptide(L)' 'MAWNKPNPDDRSDNVEKLQTMVQNTMTNIEEAEEAAACSTEEERQRIQQKNHNREVSIEAMRSEIKDESEARQNGYEGTI' A
#
# COMPACT_ATOMS: atom_id res chain seq x y z
N MET A 1 -20.77 0.23 -15.50
CA MET A 1 -20.35 -1.11 -15.04
C MET A 1 -18.84 -1.10 -14.97
N ALA A 2 -18.27 -0.84 -13.79
CA ALA A 2 -16.82 -0.88 -13.61
C ALA A 2 -16.42 -2.35 -13.48
N TRP A 3 -15.66 -2.83 -14.45
CA TRP A 3 -15.10 -4.17 -14.47
C TRP A 3 -14.02 -4.25 -13.39
N ASN A 4 -14.42 -4.58 -12.16
CA ASN A 4 -13.50 -5.01 -11.11
C ASN A 4 -13.13 -6.48 -11.35
N LYS A 5 -12.60 -6.77 -12.54
CA LYS A 5 -12.05 -8.08 -12.85
C LYS A 5 -10.56 -7.96 -12.53
N PRO A 6 -10.08 -8.49 -11.38
CA PRO A 6 -8.65 -8.55 -11.15
C PRO A 6 -8.05 -9.27 -12.36
N ASN A 7 -7.09 -8.63 -13.04
CA ASN A 7 -6.30 -9.34 -14.02
C ASN A 7 -5.72 -10.57 -13.30
N PRO A 8 -5.81 -11.77 -13.89
CA PRO A 8 -5.07 -12.91 -13.41
C PRO A 8 -3.59 -12.73 -13.79
N ASP A 9 -3.00 -11.57 -13.47
CA ASP A 9 -1.57 -11.49 -13.27
C ASP A 9 -1.26 -12.47 -12.14
N ASP A 10 -0.16 -13.19 -12.30
CA ASP A 10 0.29 -14.24 -11.40
C ASP A 10 0.21 -13.74 -9.95
N ARG A 11 -0.85 -14.13 -9.23
CA ARG A 11 -1.13 -13.60 -7.89
C ARG A 11 -0.05 -13.97 -6.88
N SER A 12 0.90 -14.82 -7.26
CA SER A 12 2.09 -15.07 -6.47
C SER A 12 2.98 -13.84 -6.32
N ASP A 13 2.98 -12.91 -7.29
CA ASP A 13 3.84 -11.72 -7.28
C ASP A 13 3.17 -10.47 -6.70
N ASN A 14 1.84 -10.41 -6.67
CA ASN A 14 1.09 -9.25 -6.17
C ASN A 14 1.32 -8.98 -4.69
N VAL A 15 1.39 -10.02 -3.86
CA VAL A 15 1.69 -9.89 -2.42
C VAL A 15 3.08 -9.30 -2.21
N GLU A 16 4.09 -9.78 -2.93
CA GLU A 16 5.47 -9.31 -2.82
C GLU A 16 5.63 -7.86 -3.31
N LYS A 17 4.96 -7.50 -4.42
CA LYS A 17 4.89 -6.12 -4.92
C LYS A 17 4.22 -5.19 -3.92
N LEU A 18 3.07 -5.58 -3.37
CA LEU A 18 2.34 -4.79 -2.36
C LEU A 18 3.18 -4.61 -1.09
N GLN A 19 3.83 -5.66 -0.61
CA GLN A 19 4.75 -5.57 0.54
C GLN A 19 5.91 -4.61 0.27
N THR A 20 6.51 -4.68 -0.91
CA THR A 20 7.59 -3.77 -1.34
C THR A 20 7.10 -2.32 -1.41
N MET A 21 5.92 -2.08 -1.97
CA MET A 21 5.32 -0.74 -2.02
C MET A 21 5.00 -0.20 -0.64
N VAL A 22 4.51 -1.03 0.28
CA VAL A 22 4.29 -0.65 1.69
C VAL A 22 5.62 -0.25 2.32
N GLN A 23 6.67 -1.06 2.20
CA GLN A 23 7.97 -0.76 2.80
C GLN A 23 8.57 0.54 2.24
N ASN A 24 8.53 0.72 0.91
CA ASN A 24 9.01 1.94 0.26
C ASN A 24 8.21 3.16 0.72
N THR A 25 6.90 3.01 0.91
CA THR A 25 6.03 4.11 1.38
C THR A 25 6.33 4.47 2.83
N MET A 26 6.62 3.49 3.69
CA MET A 26 7.04 3.74 5.08
C MET A 26 8.38 4.49 5.12
N THR A 27 9.38 4.08 4.34
CA THR A 27 10.65 4.81 4.23
C THR A 27 10.44 6.24 3.72
N ASN A 28 9.57 6.45 2.73
CA ASN A 28 9.22 7.79 2.25
C ASN A 28 8.52 8.66 3.30
N ILE A 29 7.79 8.05 4.26
CA ILE A 29 7.18 8.78 5.39
C ILE A 29 8.29 9.22 6.35
N GLU A 30 9.18 8.31 6.74
CA GLU A 30 10.32 8.58 7.64
C GLU A 30 11.25 9.68 7.07
N GLU A 31 11.64 9.57 5.80
CA GLU A 31 12.48 10.58 5.13
C GLU A 31 11.77 11.95 5.06
N ALA A 32 10.45 11.94 4.83
CA ALA A 32 9.69 13.18 4.80
C ALA A 32 9.56 13.80 6.19
N GLU A 33 9.44 13.00 7.26
CA GLU A 33 9.44 13.48 8.65
C GLU A 33 10.78 14.11 9.03
N GLU A 34 11.90 13.50 8.61
CA GLU A 34 13.23 14.09 8.79
C GLU A 34 13.32 15.44 8.06
N ALA A 35 12.87 15.52 6.81
CA ALA A 35 12.82 16.78 6.07
C ALA A 35 11.93 17.82 6.76
N ALA A 36 10.80 17.39 7.35
CA ALA A 36 9.86 18.26 8.05
C ALA A 36 10.48 18.92 9.30
N ALA A 37 11.46 18.28 9.95
CA ALA A 37 12.14 18.82 11.11
C ALA A 37 12.96 20.09 10.80
N CYS A 38 13.47 20.21 9.57
CA CYS A 38 14.25 21.36 9.09
C CYS A 38 13.43 22.33 8.22
N SER A 39 12.13 22.12 8.12
CA SER A 39 11.23 22.83 7.20
C SER A 39 10.52 24.02 7.86
N THR A 40 9.93 24.90 7.05
CA THR A 40 9.03 25.95 7.53
C THR A 40 7.70 25.33 8.00
N GLU A 41 6.91 26.08 8.77
CA GLU A 41 5.61 25.60 9.28
C GLU A 41 4.66 25.16 8.16
N GLU A 42 4.57 25.94 7.07
CA GLU A 42 3.72 25.60 5.92
C GLU A 42 4.18 24.33 5.21
N GLU A 43 5.48 24.17 5.03
CA GLU A 43 6.07 22.99 4.39
C GLU A 43 5.87 21.74 5.27
N ARG A 44 6.04 21.89 6.59
CA ARG A 44 5.76 20.83 7.58
C ARG A 44 4.30 20.38 7.52
N GLN A 45 3.34 21.30 7.44
CA GLN A 45 1.92 20.95 7.31
C GLN A 45 1.62 20.21 6.00
N ARG A 46 2.23 20.64 4.89
CA ARG A 46 2.12 19.92 3.60
C ARG A 46 2.67 18.50 3.70
N ILE A 47 3.84 18.33 4.32
CA ILE A 47 4.46 17.03 4.53
C ILE A 47 3.56 16.13 5.39
N GLN A 48 3.04 16.65 6.51
CA GLN A 48 2.15 15.90 7.40
C GLN A 48 0.87 15.45 6.68
N GLN A 49 0.23 16.32 5.89
CA GLN A 49 -0.95 15.93 5.11
C GLN A 49 -0.61 14.84 4.08
N LYS A 50 0.56 14.93 3.43
CA LYS A 50 1.00 13.92 2.48
C LYS A 50 1.29 12.58 3.16
N ASN A 51 1.90 12.61 4.35
CA ASN A 51 2.15 11.41 5.16
C ASN A 51 0.84 10.77 5.60
N HIS A 52 -0.14 11.56 6.06
CA HIS A 52 -1.47 11.05 6.40
C HIS A 52 -2.14 10.32 5.22
N ASN A 53 -2.06 10.89 4.01
CA ASN A 53 -2.61 10.23 2.83
C ASN A 53 -1.86 8.93 2.48
N ARG A 54 -0.55 8.85 2.75
CA ARG A 54 0.25 7.63 2.57
C ARG A 54 -0.12 6.55 3.59
N GLU A 55 -0.41 6.91 4.84
CA GLU A 55 -0.89 5.97 5.87
C GLU A 55 -2.19 5.31 5.43
N VAL A 56 -3.16 6.09 4.96
CA VAL A 56 -4.43 5.57 4.42
C VAL A 56 -4.19 4.62 3.23
N SER A 57 -3.25 4.97 2.35
CA SER A 57 -2.86 4.11 1.22
C SER A 57 -2.23 2.78 1.70
N ILE A 58 -1.38 2.83 2.73
CA ILE A 58 -0.77 1.64 3.33
C ILE A 58 -1.82 0.75 3.97
N GLU A 59 -2.83 1.30 4.64
CA GLU A 59 -3.93 0.51 5.18
C GLU A 59 -4.70 -0.23 4.09
N ALA A 60 -4.99 0.43 2.97
CA ALA A 60 -5.61 -0.21 1.81
C ALA A 60 -4.74 -1.35 1.25
N MET A 61 -3.44 -1.10 1.02
CA MET A 61 -2.50 -2.12 0.54
C MET A 61 -2.38 -3.31 1.52
N ARG A 62 -2.40 -3.05 2.84
CA ARG A 62 -2.37 -4.11 3.86
C ARG A 62 -3.64 -4.97 3.83
N SER A 63 -4.80 -4.35 3.58
CA SER A 63 -6.05 -5.09 3.38
C SER A 63 -5.96 -6.00 2.15
N GLU A 64 -5.47 -5.48 1.03
CA GLU A 64 -5.29 -6.26 -0.20
C GLU A 64 -4.31 -7.43 -0.02
N ILE A 65 -3.17 -7.19 0.65
CA ILE A 65 -2.20 -8.27 0.97
C ILE A 65 -2.87 -9.39 1.77
N LYS A 66 -3.72 -9.02 2.73
CA LYS A 66 -4.43 -10.00 3.58
C LYS A 66 -5.40 -10.82 2.74
N ASP A 67 -6.25 -10.16 1.94
CA ASP A 67 -7.24 -10.82 1.09
C ASP A 67 -6.57 -11.76 0.07
N GLU A 68 -5.46 -11.33 -0.53
CA GLU A 68 -4.67 -12.14 -1.47
C GLU A 68 -4.01 -13.35 -0.78
N SER A 69 -3.48 -13.16 0.43
CA SER A 69 -2.87 -14.22 1.24
C SER A 69 -3.89 -15.27 1.67
N GLU A 70 -5.08 -14.85 2.10
CA GLU A 70 -6.19 -15.73 2.45
C GLU A 70 -6.67 -16.54 1.23
N ALA A 71 -6.81 -15.88 0.07
CA ALA A 71 -7.17 -16.56 -1.17
C ALA A 71 -6.10 -17.55 -1.66
N ARG A 72 -4.81 -17.34 -1.32
CA ARG A 72 -3.72 -18.31 -1.58
C ARG A 72 -3.78 -19.52 -0.64
N GLN A 73 -4.11 -19.31 0.64
CA GLN A 73 -4.23 -20.39 1.63
C GLN A 73 -5.47 -21.27 1.41
N ASN A 74 -6.60 -20.67 1.01
CA ASN A 74 -7.83 -21.40 0.73
C ASN A 74 -7.86 -22.09 -0.64
N GLY A 75 -6.73 -22.11 -1.37
CA GLY A 75 -6.53 -22.96 -2.54
C GLY A 75 -7.68 -22.93 -3.54
N TYR A 76 -8.07 -21.75 -4.04
CA TYR A 76 -8.98 -21.50 -5.18
C TYR A 76 -9.68 -22.75 -5.78
N GLU A 77 -10.61 -23.39 -5.04
CA GLU A 77 -11.65 -24.26 -5.60
C GLU A 77 -12.74 -23.32 -6.14
N GLY A 78 -12.48 -22.74 -7.30
CA GLY A 78 -13.29 -21.64 -7.80
C GLY A 78 -13.36 -21.55 -9.32
N THR A 79 -13.26 -22.67 -10.03
CA THR A 79 -13.76 -22.85 -11.41
C THR A 79 -13.75 -24.34 -11.78
N ILE A 80 -14.91 -24.98 -11.66
CA ILE A 80 -15.38 -26.04 -12.57
C ILE A 80 -16.64 -25.52 -13.25
#